data_AF-A0A832WLR0-F1
#
_entry.id   AF-A0A832WLR0-F1
#
_cell.length_a   1.000
_cell.length_b   1.000
_cell.length_c   1.000
_cell.angle_alpha   90.00
_cell.angle_beta   90.00
_cell.angle_gamma   90.00
#
_symmetry.space_group_name_H-M   'P 1'
#
loop_
_entity.id
_entity.type
_entity.pdbx_description
1 polymer ?
#
loop_
_entity_poly.entity_id
_entity_poly.type
_entity_poly.pdbx_seq_one_letter_code
_entity_poly.pdbx_strand_id
1 'polypeptide(L)' 'INVTAPVKPVAAFSASPISGNILLKVTFTDKSTGSPTSWKWSFGDGKTSTVKNPAYTYTKAGKYTVSLTVKNAAG' A
#
# COMPACT_ATOMS: atom_id res chain seq x y z
N ILE A 1 32.24 -3.09 -7.44
CA ILE A 1 30.86 -2.55 -7.57
C ILE A 1 29.96 -3.75 -7.81
N ASN A 2 29.14 -4.16 -6.84
CA ASN A 2 28.21 -5.27 -7.03
C ASN A 2 26.92 -4.73 -7.63
N VAL A 3 26.68 -5.05 -8.90
CA VAL A 3 25.40 -4.79 -9.58
C VAL A 3 24.57 -6.06 -9.45
N THR A 4 23.70 -6.12 -8.46
CA THR A 4 22.71 -7.19 -8.35
C THR A 4 21.53 -6.90 -9.27
N ALA A 5 21.08 -7.91 -10.02
CA ALA A 5 19.91 -7.78 -10.88
C ALA A 5 18.67 -7.43 -10.03
N PRO A 6 17.76 -6.57 -10.51
CA PRO A 6 16.54 -6.26 -9.79
C PRO A 6 15.72 -7.55 -9.64
N VAL A 7 15.39 -7.90 -8.40
CA VAL A 7 14.50 -9.01 -8.05
C VAL A 7 13.05 -8.54 -8.15
N LYS A 8 12.13 -9.41 -8.58
CA LYS A 8 10.71 -9.06 -8.61
C LYS A 8 10.25 -8.57 -7.23
N PRO A 9 9.52 -7.45 -7.15
CA PRO A 9 9.12 -6.90 -5.88
C PRO A 9 8.00 -7.77 -5.29
N VAL A 10 8.08 -8.04 -3.99
CA VAL A 10 7.01 -8.74 -3.28
C VAL A 10 6.21 -7.70 -2.53
N ALA A 11 4.95 -7.51 -2.92
CA ALA A 11 4.06 -6.56 -2.27
C ALA A 11 3.76 -7.02 -0.83
N ALA A 12 4.08 -6.18 0.14
CA ALA A 12 3.74 -6.41 1.52
C ALA A 12 3.43 -5.08 2.20
N PHE A 13 2.46 -5.05 3.09
CA PHE A 13 2.12 -3.85 3.83
C PHE A 13 1.51 -4.13 5.19
N SER A 14 1.50 -3.08 6.03
CA SER A 14 0.69 -3.03 7.24
C SER A 14 -0.21 -1.79 7.23
N ALA A 15 -1.34 -1.88 7.91
CA ALA A 15 -2.29 -0.78 8.07
C ALA A 15 -2.68 -0.68 9.54
N SER A 16 -2.73 0.54 10.08
CA SER A 16 -3.12 0.78 11.47
C SER A 16 -3.88 2.10 11.61
N PRO A 17 -5.01 2.14 12.34
CA PRO A 17 -5.80 1.00 12.83
C PRO A 17 -6.59 0.27 11.71
N ILE A 18 -6.94 -1.00 11.90
CA ILE A 18 -7.76 -1.80 10.94
C ILE A 18 -9.27 -1.80 11.25
N SER A 19 -9.65 -1.27 12.41
CA SER A 19 -11.03 -1.25 12.90
C SER A 19 -11.27 -0.02 13.76
N GLY A 20 -12.47 0.54 13.70
CA GLY A 20 -12.90 1.68 14.51
C GLY A 20 -14.19 2.30 13.98
N ASN A 21 -14.56 3.46 14.52
CA ASN A 21 -15.74 4.22 14.12
C ASN A 21 -15.50 4.96 12.79
N ILE A 22 -16.57 5.54 12.23
CA ILE A 22 -16.47 6.45 11.07
C ILE A 22 -15.46 7.58 11.31
N LEU A 23 -14.93 8.15 10.22
CA LEU A 23 -13.75 9.03 10.24
C LEU A 23 -12.48 8.29 10.70
N LEU A 24 -12.39 6.99 10.42
CA LEU A 24 -11.22 6.19 10.76
C LEU A 24 -10.05 6.58 9.86
N LYS A 25 -9.08 7.29 10.43
CA LYS A 25 -7.80 7.58 9.76
C LYS A 25 -6.89 6.37 9.87
N VAL A 26 -6.70 5.68 8.75
CA VAL A 26 -5.82 4.51 8.63
C VAL A 26 -4.52 4.94 7.97
N THR A 27 -3.40 4.62 8.62
CA THR A 27 -2.07 4.83 8.04
C THR A 27 -1.59 3.53 7.42
N PHE A 28 -1.18 3.60 6.16
CA PHE A 28 -0.63 2.48 5.43
C PHE A 28 0.88 2.59 5.37
N THR A 29 1.56 1.48 5.65
CA THR A 29 3.02 1.40 5.61
C THR A 29 3.42 0.29 4.65
N ASP A 30 4.20 0.67 3.65
CA ASP A 30 4.84 -0.25 2.73
C ASP A 30 5.91 -1.08 3.46
N LYS A 31 5.82 -2.40 3.31
CA LYS A 31 6.81 -3.39 3.75
C LYS A 31 7.31 -4.24 2.59
N SER A 32 7.07 -3.79 1.36
CA SER A 32 7.40 -4.54 0.16
C SER A 32 8.91 -4.72 0.02
N THR A 33 9.32 -5.89 -0.46
CA THR A 33 10.73 -6.22 -0.70
C THR A 33 11.06 -6.13 -2.18
N GLY A 34 12.34 -6.21 -2.53
CA GLY A 34 12.81 -6.17 -3.92
C GLY A 34 12.86 -4.76 -4.52
N SER A 35 13.12 -3.73 -3.71
CA SER A 35 13.34 -2.34 -4.19
C SER A 35 12.24 -1.82 -5.13
N PRO A 36 10.97 -1.76 -4.68
CA PRO A 36 9.89 -1.15 -5.45
C PRO A 36 10.19 0.33 -5.74
N THR A 37 9.89 0.76 -6.96
CA THR A 37 10.01 2.15 -7.43
C THR A 37 8.66 2.84 -7.62
N SER A 38 7.57 2.08 -7.62
CA SER A 38 6.21 2.58 -7.74
C SER A 38 5.26 1.82 -6.82
N TRP A 39 4.27 2.53 -6.26
CA TRP A 39 3.22 1.98 -5.40
C TRP A 39 1.86 2.38 -5.97
N LYS A 40 0.90 1.48 -5.86
CA LYS A 40 -0.51 1.72 -6.17
C LYS A 40 -1.37 1.04 -5.13
N TRP A 41 -1.92 1.86 -4.26
CA TRP A 41 -2.88 1.47 -3.24
C TRP A 41 -4.29 1.55 -3.80
N SER A 42 -5.11 0.57 -3.47
CA SER A 42 -6.56 0.58 -3.67
C SER A 42 -7.22 0.40 -2.31
N PHE A 43 -8.02 1.37 -1.87
CA PHE A 43 -8.62 1.35 -0.53
C PHE A 43 -9.95 0.59 -0.47
N GLY A 44 -10.37 -0.07 -1.56
CA GLY A 44 -11.60 -0.86 -1.61
C GLY A 44 -12.89 -0.06 -1.75
N ASP A 45 -12.83 1.27 -1.68
CA ASP A 45 -13.95 2.19 -1.89
C ASP A 45 -13.94 2.86 -3.29
N GLY A 46 -13.07 2.36 -4.18
CA GLY A 46 -12.80 2.92 -5.49
C GLY A 46 -11.72 4.00 -5.50
N LYS A 47 -11.23 4.47 -4.34
CA LYS A 47 -10.11 5.41 -4.28
C LYS A 47 -8.76 4.69 -4.28
N THR A 48 -7.78 5.37 -4.84
CA THR A 48 -6.42 4.88 -4.97
C THR A 48 -5.39 5.91 -4.51
N SER A 49 -4.19 5.46 -4.15
CA SER A 49 -3.05 6.34 -3.87
C SER A 49 -1.78 5.78 -4.50
N THR A 50 -0.88 6.66 -4.93
CA THR A 50 0.45 6.28 -5.45
C THR A 50 1.59 6.61 -4.50
N VAL A 51 1.26 7.15 -3.32
CA VAL A 51 2.25 7.46 -2.28
C VAL A 51 2.70 6.15 -1.62
N LYS A 52 3.99 6.07 -1.25
CA LYS A 52 4.56 4.90 -0.57
C LYS A 52 3.83 4.56 0.74
N ASN A 53 3.66 5.55 1.60
CA ASN A 53 3.00 5.42 2.91
C ASN A 53 1.85 6.43 3.02
N PRO A 54 0.67 6.17 2.41
CA PRO A 54 -0.45 7.09 2.47
C PRO A 54 -1.19 6.99 3.81
N ALA A 55 -1.76 8.11 4.24
CA ALA A 55 -2.81 8.13 5.25
C ALA A 55 -4.16 8.30 4.54
N TYR A 56 -5.14 7.46 4.85
CA TYR A 56 -6.46 7.49 4.24
C TYR A 56 -7.55 7.46 5.32
N THR A 57 -8.58 8.28 5.17
CA THR A 57 -9.67 8.38 6.14
C THR A 57 -10.96 7.79 5.57
N TYR A 58 -11.47 6.74 6.20
CA TYR A 58 -12.76 6.15 5.87
C TYR A 58 -13.89 6.91 6.56
N THR A 59 -14.71 7.61 5.79
CA THR A 59 -15.83 8.42 6.30
C THR A 59 -17.15 7.65 6.41
N LYS A 60 -17.25 6.48 5.75
CA LYS A 60 -18.42 5.61 5.77
C LYS A 60 -18.07 4.32 6.49
N ALA A 61 -19.04 3.79 7.25
CA ALA A 61 -18.90 2.47 7.85
C ALA A 61 -19.03 1.40 6.76
N GLY A 62 -18.13 0.43 6.77
CA GLY A 62 -18.10 -0.64 5.77
C GLY A 62 -16.88 -1.52 5.93
N LYS A 63 -16.89 -2.67 5.24
CA LYS A 63 -15.69 -3.50 5.07
C LYS A 63 -15.01 -3.09 3.78
N TYR A 64 -13.75 -2.72 3.89
CA TYR A 64 -12.94 -2.26 2.76
C TYR A 64 -11.75 -3.19 2.56
N THR A 65 -11.66 -3.79 1.37
CA THR A 65 -10.52 -4.64 1.01
C THR A 65 -9.42 -3.78 0.42
N VAL A 66 -8.32 -3.63 1.16
CA VAL A 66 -7.16 -2.85 0.70
C VAL A 66 -6.22 -3.74 -0.10
N SER A 67 -5.73 -3.22 -1.23
CA SER A 67 -4.72 -3.89 -2.06
C SER A 67 -3.56 -2.94 -2.35
N LEU A 68 -2.34 -3.46 -2.30
CA LEU A 68 -1.12 -2.76 -2.69
C LEU A 68 -0.52 -3.48 -3.90
N THR A 69 -0.29 -2.73 -4.97
CA THR A 69 0.51 -3.16 -6.11
C THR A 69 1.80 -2.36 -6.10
N VAL A 70 2.94 -3.05 -6.09
CA VAL A 70 4.24 -2.42 -6.25
C VAL A 70 4.87 -2.84 -7.57
N LYS A 71 5.73 -1.98 -8.11
CA LYS A 71 6.44 -2.22 -9.35
C LYS A 71 7.88 -1.75 -9.23
N ASN A 72 8.80 -2.46 -9.88
CA ASN A 72 10.17 -2.03 -10.06
C ASN A 72 10.63 -2.29 -11.51
N ALA A 73 11.93 -2.10 -11.79
CA ALA A 73 12.50 -2.35 -13.12
C ALA A 73 12.44 -3.82 -13.58
N ALA A 74 12.24 -4.78 -12.66
CA ALA A 74 12.17 -6.22 -12.95
C ALA A 74 10.74 -6.76 -13.15
N GLY A 75 9.70 -5.99 -12.83
CA GLY A 75 8.31 -6.42 -12.99
C GLY A 75 7.35 -5.74 -12.05
#